data_AF-A0A838QPK9-F1
#
_entry.id   AF-A0A838QPK9-F1
#
_cell.length_a   1.000
_cell.length_b   1.000
_cell.length_c   1.000
_cell.angle_alpha   90.00
_cell.angle_beta   90.00
_cell.angle_gamma   90.00
#
_symmetry.space_group_name_H-M   'P 1'
#
loop_
_entity.id
_entity.type
_entity.pdbx_description
1 polymer ?
#
loop_
_entity_poly.entity_id
_entity_poly.type
_entity_poly.pdbx_seq_one_letter_code
_entity_poly.pdbx_strand_id
1 'polypeptide(L)'
;MSHMGLTAWAAAALAFSASCATPPKPAEPLGVQTTLIGPNTRLTLITAPGLKVSALLKPALELNDGRVLRFDSPRLTPDSAYFAEPPSALAPGRHGELRGTLRASVCDEGAAVCRTVVLDL
;
A
#
# COMPACT_ATOMS: atom_id res chain seq x y z
N MET A 1 58.48 40.92 37.49
CA MET A 1 57.89 39.76 36.79
C MET A 1 56.43 40.07 36.62
N SER A 2 56.02 40.31 35.38
CA SER A 2 54.86 41.13 35.02
C SER A 2 53.69 40.28 34.52
N HIS A 3 52.47 40.75 34.81
CA HIS A 3 51.16 40.49 34.18
C HIS A 3 50.62 39.03 34.10
N MET A 4 49.65 38.73 34.96
CA MET A 4 48.67 37.64 34.79
C MET A 4 47.56 38.09 33.82
N GLY A 5 47.29 37.24 32.83
CA GLY A 5 46.43 37.51 31.68
C GLY A 5 44.93 37.41 31.92
N LEU A 6 44.21 38.23 31.15
CA LEU A 6 42.77 38.32 30.99
C LEU A 6 42.28 37.40 29.84
N THR A 7 41.03 36.93 29.96
CA THR A 7 40.06 36.57 28.88
C THR A 7 40.43 35.35 27.99
N ALA A 8 39.51 34.49 27.52
CA ALA A 8 38.09 34.62 27.24
C ALA A 8 37.39 33.24 27.31
N TRP A 9 36.12 33.23 27.71
CA TRP A 9 35.23 32.08 27.60
C TRP A 9 34.57 32.09 26.21
N ALA A 10 34.72 31.02 25.44
CA ALA A 10 33.94 30.79 24.22
C ALA A 10 32.86 29.74 24.53
N ALA A 11 31.63 30.22 24.76
CA ALA A 11 30.46 29.37 24.83
C ALA A 11 30.04 28.96 23.41
N ALA A 12 30.24 27.68 23.06
CA ALA A 12 29.74 27.12 21.81
C ALA A 12 28.24 26.82 21.96
N ALA A 13 27.40 27.67 21.36
CA ALA A 13 25.97 27.41 21.21
C ALA A 13 25.76 26.38 20.08
N LEU A 14 25.54 25.12 20.44
CA LEU A 14 25.03 24.09 19.52
C LEU A 14 23.53 24.33 19.31
N ALA A 15 23.20 24.98 18.19
CA ALA A 15 21.83 25.11 17.73
C ALA A 15 21.30 23.74 17.29
N PHE A 16 20.40 23.15 18.09
CA PHE A 16 19.61 21.99 17.69
C PHE A 16 18.56 22.44 16.67
N SER A 17 18.83 22.20 15.39
CA SER A 17 17.84 22.31 14.32
C SER A 17 16.79 21.20 14.52
N ALA A 18 15.71 21.51 15.24
CA ALA A 18 14.52 20.68 15.31
C ALA A 18 13.84 20.68 13.93
N SER A 19 14.29 19.80 13.04
CA SER A 19 13.59 19.51 11.80
C SER A 19 12.30 18.80 12.18
N CYS A 20 11.16 19.47 12.02
CA CYS A 20 9.83 18.86 12.12
C CYS A 20 9.68 17.80 11.03
N ALA A 21 10.21 16.60 11.26
CA ALA A 21 9.93 15.45 10.43
C ALA A 21 8.47 15.07 10.65
N THR A 22 7.62 15.37 9.66
CA THR A 22 6.25 14.85 9.62
C THR A 22 6.31 13.33 9.82
N PRO A 23 5.59 12.76 10.81
CA PRO A 23 5.59 11.33 11.01
C PRO A 23 5.11 10.63 9.72
N PRO A 24 5.74 9.51 9.32
CA PRO A 24 5.36 8.81 8.10
C PRO A 24 3.89 8.39 8.17
N LYS A 25 3.12 8.73 7.12
CA LYS A 25 1.73 8.25 6.98
C LYS A 25 1.74 6.72 7.08
N PRO A 26 0.84 6.10 7.88
CA PRO A 26 0.71 4.65 7.92
C PRO A 26 0.57 4.08 6.50
N ALA A 27 1.35 3.05 6.19
CA ALA A 27 1.30 2.39 4.90
C ALA A 27 -0.12 1.83 4.67
N GLU A 28 -0.69 2.14 3.50
CA GLU A 28 -2.03 1.68 3.16
C GLU A 28 -2.01 0.17 2.92
N PRO A 29 -2.92 -0.62 3.55
CA PRO A 29 -2.82 -2.07 3.57
C PRO A 29 -3.03 -2.72 2.19
N LEU A 30 -3.79 -2.05 1.32
CA LEU A 30 -4.13 -2.51 -0.02
C LEU A 30 -4.16 -1.30 -0.96
N GLY A 31 -3.66 -1.47 -2.17
CA GLY A 31 -3.79 -0.50 -3.25
C GLY A 31 -4.05 -1.20 -4.58
N VAL A 32 -4.31 -0.39 -5.61
CA VAL A 32 -4.51 -0.85 -6.98
C VAL A 32 -3.52 -0.16 -7.89
N GLN A 33 -2.68 -0.94 -8.55
CA GLN A 33 -1.85 -0.46 -9.64
C GLN A 33 -2.58 -0.63 -10.96
N THR A 34 -2.59 0.41 -11.78
CA THR A 34 -3.26 0.38 -13.09
C THR A 34 -2.27 0.43 -14.24
N THR A 35 -2.51 -0.35 -15.28
CA THR A 35 -1.73 -0.31 -16.52
C THR A 35 -2.68 -0.36 -17.72
N LEU A 36 -2.57 0.61 -18.63
CA LEU A 36 -3.37 0.62 -19.85
C LEU A 36 -2.86 -0.45 -20.82
N ILE A 37 -3.77 -1.27 -21.36
CA ILE A 37 -3.50 -2.34 -22.32
C ILE A 37 -4.52 -2.21 -23.47
N GLY A 38 -4.14 -1.45 -24.50
CA GLY A 38 -5.03 -1.14 -25.62
C GLY A 38 -6.28 -0.37 -25.16
N PRO A 39 -7.50 -0.86 -25.44
CA PRO A 39 -8.74 -0.23 -24.98
C PRO A 39 -9.12 -0.58 -23.52
N ASN A 40 -8.33 -1.42 -22.85
CA ASN A 40 -8.61 -1.94 -21.52
C ASN A 40 -7.59 -1.42 -20.51
N THR A 41 -7.94 -1.49 -19.23
CA THR A 41 -7.03 -1.26 -18.10
C THR A 41 -6.85 -2.55 -17.33
N ARG A 42 -5.59 -2.98 -17.12
CA ARG A 42 -5.27 -4.01 -16.13
C ARG A 42 -5.17 -3.37 -14.76
N LEU A 43 -5.93 -3.90 -13.83
CA LEU A 43 -5.89 -3.57 -12.41
C LEU A 43 -5.13 -4.69 -11.70
N THR A 44 -4.08 -4.35 -10.95
CA THR A 44 -3.29 -5.30 -10.16
C THR A 44 -3.33 -4.90 -8.71
N LEU A 45 -3.69 -5.83 -7.81
CA LEU A 45 -3.70 -5.53 -6.38
C LEU A 45 -2.28 -5.54 -5.82
N ILE A 46 -1.96 -4.51 -5.04
CA ILE A 46 -0.70 -4.40 -4.30
C ILE A 46 -0.99 -4.32 -2.82
N THR A 47 -0.15 -4.92 -1.98
CA THR A 47 -0.29 -4.88 -0.53
C THR A 47 0.92 -4.20 0.10
N ALA A 48 0.73 -3.68 1.31
CA ALA A 48 1.87 -3.25 2.12
C ALA A 48 2.79 -4.45 2.42
N PRO A 49 4.10 -4.21 2.66
CA PRO A 49 5.03 -5.27 3.03
C PRO A 49 4.53 -6.11 4.21
N GLY A 50 4.70 -7.44 4.13
CA GLY A 50 4.27 -8.40 5.15
C GLY A 50 2.79 -8.80 5.09
N LEU A 51 2.00 -8.18 4.19
CA LEU A 51 0.60 -8.52 4.00
C LEU A 51 0.37 -9.41 2.77
N LYS A 52 -0.51 -10.39 2.90
CA LYS A 52 -0.93 -11.33 1.85
C LYS A 52 -2.41 -11.15 1.53
N VAL A 53 -2.78 -11.33 0.27
CA VAL A 53 -4.20 -11.33 -0.16
C VAL A 53 -4.73 -12.76 -0.10
N SER A 54 -5.84 -12.95 0.60
CA SER A 54 -6.53 -14.23 0.67
C SER A 54 -7.08 -14.64 -0.70
N ALA A 55 -6.83 -15.89 -1.07
CA ALA A 55 -7.39 -16.52 -2.28
C ALA A 55 -8.67 -17.32 -1.98
N LEU A 56 -8.98 -17.56 -0.69
CA LEU A 56 -10.20 -18.26 -0.26
C LEU A 56 -11.47 -17.47 -0.63
N LEU A 57 -11.39 -16.15 -0.58
CA LEU A 57 -12.40 -15.25 -1.12
C LEU A 57 -11.73 -14.30 -2.13
N LYS A 58 -11.98 -14.54 -3.42
CA LYS A 58 -11.40 -13.73 -4.49
C LYS A 58 -11.79 -12.26 -4.32
N PRO A 59 -10.83 -11.32 -4.38
CA PRO A 59 -11.13 -9.91 -4.36
C PRO A 59 -12.05 -9.52 -5.52
N ALA A 60 -12.95 -8.59 -5.26
CA ALA A 60 -13.94 -8.16 -6.23
C ALA A 60 -14.06 -6.63 -6.22
N LEU A 61 -14.02 -6.05 -7.42
CA LEU A 61 -14.39 -4.66 -7.66
C LEU A 61 -15.81 -4.64 -8.23
N GLU A 62 -16.73 -4.07 -7.46
CA GLU A 62 -18.08 -3.76 -7.92
C GLU A 62 -18.06 -2.36 -8.53
N LEU A 63 -18.20 -2.28 -9.85
CA LEU A 63 -18.28 -1.02 -10.57
C LEU A 63 -19.64 -0.36 -10.36
N ASN A 64 -19.70 0.96 -10.47
CA ASN A 64 -20.94 1.73 -10.31
C ASN A 64 -22.01 1.39 -11.36
N ASP A 65 -21.61 0.80 -12.49
CA ASP A 65 -22.51 0.29 -13.52
C ASP A 65 -23.05 -1.12 -13.23
N GLY A 66 -22.73 -1.68 -12.05
CA GLY A 66 -23.18 -2.98 -11.57
C GLY A 66 -22.33 -4.17 -12.03
N ARG A 67 -21.31 -3.97 -12.88
CA ARG A 67 -20.41 -5.05 -13.26
C ARG A 67 -19.46 -5.40 -12.13
N VAL A 68 -19.09 -6.67 -12.03
CA VAL A 68 -18.16 -7.16 -11.01
C VAL A 68 -16.90 -7.72 -11.67
N LEU A 69 -15.76 -7.13 -11.34
CA LEU A 69 -14.44 -7.61 -11.76
C LEU A 69 -13.81 -8.41 -10.63
N ARG A 70 -13.55 -9.69 -10.87
CA ARG A 70 -12.85 -10.55 -9.91
C ARG A 70 -11.37 -10.58 -10.23
N PHE A 71 -10.56 -10.33 -9.22
CA PHE A 71 -9.11 -10.40 -9.34
C PHE A 71 -8.66 -11.84 -9.16
N ASP A 72 -7.69 -12.26 -9.98
CA ASP A 72 -7.18 -13.63 -9.95
C ASP A 72 -5.69 -13.69 -10.33
N SER A 73 -5.05 -14.79 -9.96
CA SER A 73 -3.69 -15.14 -10.38
C SER A 73 -3.54 -16.67 -10.39
N PRO A 74 -2.82 -17.25 -11.37
CA PRO A 74 -2.57 -18.68 -11.40
C PRO A 74 -1.60 -19.15 -10.30
N ARG A 75 -0.91 -18.24 -9.63
CA ARG A 75 0.13 -18.55 -8.64
C ARG A 75 -0.43 -18.34 -7.24
N LEU A 76 -0.75 -19.45 -6.59
CA LEU A 76 -1.19 -19.51 -5.20
C LEU A 76 -0.10 -20.09 -4.30
N THR A 77 -0.23 -19.88 -3.00
CA THR A 77 0.54 -20.64 -2.01
C THR A 77 0.19 -22.14 -2.09
N PRO A 78 1.05 -23.06 -1.61
CA PRO A 78 0.79 -24.50 -1.71
C PRO A 78 -0.52 -24.97 -1.05
N ASP A 79 -0.94 -24.29 0.01
CA ASP A 79 -2.22 -24.51 0.70
C ASP A 79 -3.42 -23.84 0.01
N SER A 80 -3.18 -23.13 -1.10
CA SER A 80 -4.16 -22.34 -1.85
C SER A 80 -4.87 -21.25 -1.02
N ALA A 81 -4.35 -20.90 0.16
CA ALA A 81 -4.98 -19.93 1.04
C ALA A 81 -4.72 -18.48 0.59
N TYR A 82 -3.60 -18.22 -0.07
CA TYR A 82 -3.16 -16.88 -0.47
C TYR A 82 -2.70 -16.85 -1.93
N PHE A 83 -2.79 -15.67 -2.54
CA PHE A 83 -2.11 -15.41 -3.81
C PHE A 83 -0.59 -15.29 -3.57
N ALA A 84 0.20 -16.06 -4.32
CA ALA A 84 1.66 -15.99 -4.29
C ALA A 84 2.22 -14.95 -5.28
N GLU A 85 1.38 -14.46 -6.20
CA GLU A 85 1.67 -13.31 -7.05
C GLU A 85 0.47 -12.33 -7.02
N PRO A 86 0.71 -11.02 -7.21
CA PRO A 86 -0.33 -10.01 -7.25
C PRO A 86 -1.51 -10.40 -8.18
N PRO A 87 -2.74 -10.58 -7.65
CA PRO A 87 -3.89 -10.90 -8.47
C PRO A 87 -4.31 -9.69 -9.30
N SER A 88 -4.81 -9.95 -10.51
CA SER A 88 -5.20 -8.90 -11.45
C SER A 88 -6.56 -9.14 -12.09
N ALA A 89 -7.17 -8.07 -12.57
CA ALA A 89 -8.40 -8.08 -13.35
C ALA A 89 -8.23 -7.17 -14.58
N LEU A 90 -8.94 -7.49 -15.66
CA LEU A 90 -9.05 -6.62 -16.84
C LEU A 90 -10.39 -5.88 -16.79
N ALA A 91 -10.31 -4.56 -16.81
CA ALA A 91 -11.46 -3.68 -16.91
C ALA A 91 -11.49 -3.05 -18.31
N PRO A 92 -12.65 -3.01 -18.99
CA PRO A 92 -12.78 -2.21 -20.21
C PRO A 92 -12.79 -0.73 -19.88
N GLY A 93 -12.20 0.09 -20.76
CA GLY A 93 -12.08 1.53 -20.56
C GLY A 93 -10.78 1.95 -19.88
N ARG A 94 -10.62 3.26 -19.69
CA ARG A 94 -9.43 3.86 -19.07
C ARG A 94 -9.59 3.97 -17.56
N HIS A 95 -8.49 3.91 -16.81
CA HIS A 95 -8.50 4.01 -15.34
C HIS A 95 -9.39 5.14 -14.78
N GLY A 96 -9.38 6.34 -15.38
CA GLY A 96 -10.17 7.48 -14.90
C GLY A 96 -11.69 7.30 -15.02
N GLU A 97 -12.16 6.30 -15.77
CA GLU A 97 -13.56 5.96 -15.97
C GLU A 97 -14.02 4.84 -15.03
N LEU A 98 -13.08 4.14 -14.39
CA LEU A 98 -13.37 3.05 -13.47
C LEU A 98 -13.71 3.62 -12.11
N ARG A 99 -14.99 3.52 -11.75
CA ARG A 99 -15.50 3.91 -10.44
C ARG A 99 -16.21 2.74 -9.78
N GLY A 100 -15.92 2.50 -8.51
CA GLY A 100 -16.53 1.40 -7.79
C GLY A 100 -15.89 1.11 -6.45
N THR A 101 -16.37 0.04 -5.81
CA THR A 101 -15.90 -0.39 -4.50
C THR A 101 -15.19 -1.74 -4.63
N LEU A 102 -13.89 -1.74 -4.32
CA LEU A 102 -13.07 -2.93 -4.20
C LEU A 102 -13.19 -3.51 -2.80
N ARG A 103 -13.44 -4.82 -2.72
CA ARG A 103 -13.40 -5.60 -1.48
C ARG A 103 -12.35 -6.69 -1.61
N ALA A 104 -11.44 -6.77 -0.65
CA ALA A 104 -10.45 -7.84 -0.55
C ALA A 104 -10.24 -8.25 0.91
N SER A 105 -9.78 -9.48 1.12
CA SER A 105 -9.33 -9.93 2.44
C SER A 105 -7.82 -9.97 2.48
N VAL A 106 -7.24 -9.27 3.45
CA VAL A 106 -5.79 -9.10 3.62
C VAL A 106 -5.39 -9.64 4.99
N CYS A 107 -4.28 -10.36 5.05
CA CYS A 107 -3.84 -11.07 6.24
C CYS A 107 -2.36 -10.79 6.47
N ASP A 108 -1.99 -10.54 7.72
CA ASP A 108 -0.60 -10.55 8.13
C ASP A 108 -0.03 -11.97 7.99
N GLU A 109 1.29 -12.08 7.91
CA GLU A 109 1.95 -13.36 7.88
C GLU A 109 1.65 -14.18 9.16
N GLY A 110 1.15 -15.41 8.98
CA GLY A 110 0.82 -16.32 10.08
C GLY A 110 -0.48 -15.97 10.83
N ALA A 111 -1.24 -14.95 10.38
CA ALA A 111 -2.51 -14.61 11.00
C ALA A 111 -3.56 -15.72 10.75
N ALA A 112 -4.30 -16.08 11.80
CA ALA A 112 -5.41 -17.03 11.72
C ALA A 112 -6.68 -16.40 11.12
N VAL A 113 -6.79 -15.07 11.16
CA VAL A 113 -7.94 -14.30 10.67
C VAL A 113 -7.48 -13.16 9.79
N CYS A 114 -8.09 -13.06 8.62
CA CYS A 114 -7.87 -11.98 7.67
C CYS A 114 -8.83 -10.82 7.94
N ARG A 115 -8.38 -9.60 7.70
CA ARG A 115 -9.23 -8.41 7.72
C ARG A 115 -9.79 -8.12 6.33
N THR A 116 -11.05 -7.71 6.27
CA THR A 116 -11.61 -7.16 5.03
C THR A 116 -11.15 -5.71 4.87
N VAL A 117 -10.63 -5.40 3.69
CA VAL A 117 -10.29 -4.05 3.26
C VAL A 117 -11.27 -3.64 2.17
N VAL A 118 -11.80 -2.43 2.29
CA VAL A 118 -12.70 -1.81 1.33
C VAL A 118 -12.01 -0.55 0.81
N LEU A 119 -11.93 -0.41 -0.51
CA LEU A 119 -11.31 0.73 -1.19
C LEU A 119 -12.24 1.24 -2.28
N ASP A 120 -12.46 2.55 -2.34
CA ASP A 120 -13.16 3.18 -3.46
C ASP A 120 -12.15 3.60 -4.55
N LEU A 121 -12.52 3.32 -5.81
CA LEU A 121 -11.78 3.66 -7.03
C LEU A 121 -12.50 4.79 -7.79
#